data_AF-A0AAD0TZ32-F1
#
_entry.id   AF-A0AAD0TZ32-F1
#
_cell.length_a   1.000
_cell.length_b   1.000
_cell.length_c   1.000
_cell.angle_alpha   90.00
_cell.angle_beta   90.00
_cell.angle_gamma   90.00
#
_symmetry.space_group_name_H-M   'P 1'
#
loop_
_entity.id
_entity.type
_entity.pdbx_description
1 polymer ?
#
loop_
_entity_poly.entity_id
_entity_poly.type
_entity_poly.pdbx_seq_one_letter_code
_entity_poly.pdbx_strand_id
1 'polypeptide(L)'
;MKHLSKSVKTLGASLLLASAFVTQPALANGPIGEHVNHLQENIKDYSEEVEWMVGKVDTMVTDYSKSGAKAVNSDDLIEYWESVKFHSAIETNFVPVYASIWQGIYGVKMAIDNNKPAQEVRNQQKAMNIALWQGLGAVKLAAKFQQKGLLDTVKATATEGMTQSATIDEIKHKLDRVVAKFAERLNEEATEIVHDTYLHLFEGVEGTLIEQDAKLVEVLEKDFNVTLPQTIKSAKSVDEVRDVVSDMHTKLDRAKTLIEKAEKSRKDVF
;
A
#
# COMPACT_ATOMS: atom_id res chain seq x y z
N MET A 1 -6.31 78.82 18.74
CA MET A 1 -4.83 78.93 18.78
C MET A 1 -4.28 77.61 19.27
N LYS A 2 -3.64 76.84 18.38
CA LYS A 2 -2.20 76.50 18.43
C LYS A 2 -1.77 75.63 19.62
N HIS A 3 -1.56 74.35 19.28
CA HIS A 3 -0.65 73.30 19.79
C HIS A 3 0.31 73.58 20.96
N LEU A 4 0.55 72.53 21.77
CA LEU A 4 1.87 71.94 22.12
C LEU A 4 1.65 70.71 23.03
N SER A 5 1.72 69.48 22.49
CA SER A 5 2.85 68.52 22.58
C SER A 5 3.02 67.80 23.91
N LYS A 6 2.99 66.46 23.89
CA LYS A 6 4.11 65.59 24.33
C LYS A 6 3.88 64.12 23.92
N SER A 7 4.55 63.75 22.83
CA SER A 7 5.26 62.50 22.53
C SER A 7 4.83 61.21 23.25
N VAL A 8 4.19 60.30 22.52
CA VAL A 8 4.28 58.85 22.75
C VAL A 8 5.02 58.25 21.54
N LYS A 9 6.21 57.71 21.79
CA LYS A 9 6.97 56.94 20.80
C LYS A 9 6.34 55.56 20.69
N THR A 10 5.57 55.30 19.64
CA THR A 10 5.21 53.95 19.19
C THR A 10 6.42 53.36 18.46
N LEU A 11 7.10 52.41 19.12
CA LEU A 11 8.03 51.51 18.43
C LEU A 11 7.18 50.39 17.81
N GLY A 12 7.11 50.36 16.48
CA GLY A 12 6.50 49.29 15.74
C GLY A 12 7.31 48.01 15.86
N ALA A 13 6.64 46.93 16.25
CA ALA A 13 7.10 45.57 16.03
C ALA A 13 6.04 44.87 15.18
N SER A 14 6.18 44.98 13.86
CA SER A 14 5.41 44.21 12.90
C SER A 14 5.91 42.77 12.96
N LEU A 15 5.28 41.93 13.79
CA LEU A 15 5.52 40.49 13.80
C LEU A 15 4.76 39.89 12.61
N LEU A 16 5.39 39.85 11.44
CA LEU A 16 4.93 39.04 10.33
C LEU A 16 5.19 37.57 10.70
N LEU A 17 4.19 36.90 11.27
CA LEU A 17 4.16 35.44 11.29
C LEU A 17 3.97 34.96 9.85
N ALA A 18 5.08 34.70 9.16
CA ALA A 18 5.07 33.85 7.99
C ALA A 18 4.85 32.42 8.48
N SER A 19 3.60 31.97 8.47
CA SER A 19 3.24 30.57 8.64
C SER A 19 3.77 29.78 7.45
N ALA A 20 5.03 29.36 7.52
CA ALA A 20 5.55 28.33 6.62
C ALA A 20 4.81 27.04 6.97
N PHE A 21 3.72 26.76 6.23
CA PHE A 21 3.19 25.41 6.16
C PHE A 21 4.25 24.56 5.48
N VAL A 22 5.08 23.89 6.28
CA VAL A 22 5.88 22.78 5.80
C VAL A 22 4.88 21.69 5.47
N THR A 23 4.49 21.59 4.20
CA THR A 23 3.82 20.39 3.70
C THR A 23 4.84 19.27 3.79
N GLN A 24 4.82 18.53 4.90
CA GLN A 24 5.48 17.24 4.92
C GLN A 24 4.78 16.38 3.86
N PRO A 25 5.53 15.65 3.02
CA PRO A 25 4.90 14.63 2.18
C PRO A 25 4.16 13.70 3.13
N ALA A 26 2.85 13.55 2.94
CA ALA A 26 2.12 12.49 3.59
C ALA A 26 2.70 11.20 3.03
N LEU A 27 3.54 10.52 3.82
CA LEU A 27 3.93 9.16 3.51
C LEU A 27 2.67 8.33 3.67
N ALA A 28 2.17 7.85 2.54
CA ALA A 28 0.87 7.26 2.40
C ALA A 28 0.86 5.79 2.88
N ASN A 29 2.03 5.14 2.95
CA ASN A 29 2.25 3.90 3.73
C ASN A 29 2.58 4.25 5.19
N GLY A 30 1.67 4.95 5.87
CA GLY A 30 1.81 5.21 7.30
C GLY A 30 1.83 3.88 8.08
N PRO A 31 2.59 3.76 9.18
CA PRO A 31 2.58 2.56 10.01
C PRO A 31 1.13 2.19 10.34
N ILE A 32 0.80 0.88 10.28
CA ILE A 32 -0.52 0.33 10.65
C ILE A 32 -1.04 1.11 11.87
N GLY A 33 -1.96 2.03 11.61
CA GLY A 33 -2.33 3.02 12.59
C GLY A 33 -3.29 2.42 13.60
N GLU A 34 -3.38 3.03 14.78
CA GLU A 34 -4.28 2.60 15.86
C GLU A 34 -5.75 2.42 15.39
N HIS A 35 -6.15 3.08 14.30
CA HIS A 35 -7.46 2.93 13.67
C HIS A 35 -7.83 1.48 13.30
N VAL A 36 -6.86 0.59 13.04
CA VAL A 36 -7.15 -0.84 12.76
C VAL A 36 -7.61 -1.60 14.01
N ASN A 37 -7.25 -1.12 15.20
CA ASN A 37 -7.70 -1.68 16.48
C ASN A 37 -9.05 -1.10 16.94
N HIS A 38 -9.56 -0.07 16.25
CA HIS A 38 -10.86 0.57 16.50
C HIS A 38 -11.71 0.61 15.23
N LEU A 39 -11.88 -0.53 14.56
CA LEU A 39 -12.51 -0.60 13.24
C LEU A 39 -13.91 0.00 13.23
N GLN A 40 -14.74 -0.29 14.23
CA GLN A 40 -16.11 0.18 14.30
C GLN A 40 -16.20 1.72 14.26
N GLU A 41 -15.31 2.40 14.98
CA GLU A 41 -15.30 3.85 15.09
C GLU A 41 -14.91 4.51 13.76
N ASN A 42 -14.15 3.80 12.92
CA ASN A 42 -13.62 4.27 11.66
C ASN A 42 -14.42 3.78 10.43
N ILE A 43 -15.49 2.97 10.58
CA ILE A 43 -16.28 2.45 9.44
C ILE A 43 -16.80 3.58 8.54
N LYS A 44 -17.19 4.71 9.14
CA LYS A 44 -17.68 5.86 8.37
C LYS A 44 -16.57 6.39 7.46
N ASP A 45 -15.41 6.69 8.02
CA ASP A 45 -14.25 7.19 7.31
C ASP A 45 -13.82 6.21 6.20
N TYR A 46 -13.74 4.91 6.49
CA TYR A 46 -13.45 3.88 5.48
C TYR A 46 -14.48 3.84 4.35
N SER A 47 -15.76 4.07 4.66
CA SER A 47 -16.81 4.11 3.63
C SER A 47 -16.66 5.34 2.73
N GLU A 48 -16.37 6.50 3.32
CA GLU A 48 -16.12 7.76 2.60
C GLU A 48 -14.85 7.67 1.73
N GLU A 49 -13.80 7.02 2.23
CA GLU A 49 -12.56 6.77 1.48
C GLU A 49 -12.78 5.85 0.27
N VAL A 50 -13.57 4.78 0.42
CA VAL A 50 -13.95 3.91 -0.71
C VAL A 50 -14.76 4.67 -1.75
N GLU A 51 -15.75 5.47 -1.32
CA GLU A 51 -16.54 6.31 -2.22
C GLU A 51 -15.67 7.34 -2.96
N TRP A 52 -14.75 7.97 -2.23
CA TRP A 52 -13.80 8.92 -2.78
C TRP A 52 -12.91 8.27 -3.84
N MET A 53 -12.34 7.10 -3.56
CA MET A 53 -11.48 6.38 -4.49
C MET A 53 -12.24 5.97 -5.75
N VAL A 54 -13.45 5.41 -5.59
CA VAL A 54 -14.34 5.08 -6.73
C VAL A 54 -14.61 6.31 -7.60
N GLY A 55 -14.88 7.47 -6.98
CA GLY A 55 -15.13 8.73 -7.70
C GLY A 55 -13.89 9.28 -8.42
N LYS A 56 -12.72 9.20 -7.78
CA LYS A 56 -11.44 9.64 -8.37
C LYS A 56 -11.08 8.82 -9.60
N VAL A 57 -11.16 7.48 -9.48
CA VAL A 57 -10.88 6.59 -10.61
C VAL A 57 -11.93 6.74 -11.70
N ASP A 58 -13.20 6.96 -11.36
CA ASP A 58 -14.23 7.23 -12.38
C ASP A 58 -13.96 8.51 -13.18
N THR A 59 -13.50 9.56 -12.50
CA THR A 59 -13.09 10.81 -13.16
C THR A 59 -11.91 10.54 -14.10
N MET A 60 -10.86 9.87 -13.61
CA MET A 60 -9.69 9.51 -14.43
C MET A 60 -10.07 8.68 -15.67
N VAL A 61 -10.86 7.62 -15.51
CA VAL A 61 -11.27 6.76 -16.64
C VAL A 61 -12.19 7.51 -17.61
N THR A 62 -12.99 8.47 -17.12
CA THR A 62 -13.78 9.37 -17.96
C THR A 62 -12.88 10.27 -18.81
N ASP A 63 -11.85 10.87 -18.21
CA ASP A 63 -10.92 11.75 -18.90
C ASP A 63 -10.07 10.98 -19.92
N TYR A 64 -9.62 9.78 -19.55
CA TYR A 64 -8.99 8.83 -20.48
C TYR A 64 -9.89 8.54 -21.69
N SER A 65 -11.17 8.25 -21.47
CA SER A 65 -12.11 7.93 -22.55
C SER A 65 -12.37 9.11 -23.51
N LYS A 66 -12.23 10.35 -23.03
CA LYS A 66 -12.46 11.56 -23.83
C LYS A 66 -11.20 12.05 -24.55
N SER A 67 -10.06 11.94 -23.88
CA SER A 67 -8.83 12.66 -24.25
C SER A 67 -7.60 11.76 -24.38
N GLY A 68 -7.74 10.45 -24.15
CA GLY A 68 -6.69 9.44 -24.28
C GLY A 68 -5.67 9.44 -23.14
N ALA A 69 -4.67 8.56 -23.24
CA ALA A 69 -3.68 8.30 -22.18
C ALA A 69 -2.92 9.54 -21.72
N LYS A 70 -2.62 10.48 -22.62
CA LYS A 70 -1.85 11.70 -22.28
C LYS A 70 -2.59 12.68 -21.37
N ALA A 71 -3.91 12.52 -21.22
CA ALA A 71 -4.74 13.39 -20.41
C ALA A 71 -4.81 12.97 -18.94
N VAL A 72 -4.25 11.81 -18.60
CA VAL A 72 -4.31 11.23 -17.26
C VAL A 72 -2.92 10.77 -16.82
N ASN A 73 -2.66 10.83 -15.53
CA ASN A 73 -1.51 10.17 -14.93
C ASN A 73 -2.00 8.90 -14.24
N SER A 74 -1.62 7.73 -14.74
CA SER A 74 -2.06 6.46 -14.17
C SER A 74 -1.34 6.12 -12.86
N ASP A 75 -0.20 6.75 -12.57
CA ASP A 75 0.53 6.60 -11.30
C ASP A 75 -0.29 7.15 -10.13
N ASP A 76 -1.17 8.13 -10.36
CA ASP A 76 -2.09 8.66 -9.37
C ASP A 76 -2.98 7.57 -8.74
N LEU A 77 -3.22 6.44 -9.42
CA LEU A 77 -3.99 5.32 -8.87
C LEU A 77 -3.33 4.72 -7.62
N ILE A 78 -2.00 4.66 -7.61
CA ILE A 78 -1.20 4.17 -6.49
C ILE A 78 -1.26 5.21 -5.37
N GLU A 79 -1.03 6.49 -5.70
CA GLU A 79 -1.12 7.59 -4.74
C GLU A 79 -2.48 7.66 -4.05
N TYR A 80 -3.58 7.49 -4.80
CA TYR A 80 -4.92 7.48 -4.23
C TYR A 80 -5.12 6.31 -3.26
N TRP A 81 -4.62 5.13 -3.61
CA TRP A 81 -4.76 3.93 -2.79
C TRP A 81 -3.98 4.04 -1.49
N GLU A 82 -2.73 4.49 -1.55
CA GLU A 82 -1.91 4.67 -0.35
C GLU A 82 -2.47 5.82 0.51
N SER A 83 -3.14 6.82 -0.07
CA SER A 83 -3.63 7.98 0.69
C SER A 83 -4.80 7.71 1.65
N VAL A 84 -5.42 6.53 1.59
CA VAL A 84 -6.61 6.20 2.39
C VAL A 84 -6.26 5.24 3.54
N LYS A 85 -6.85 5.45 4.72
CA LYS A 85 -6.65 4.55 5.86
C LYS A 85 -7.32 3.19 5.68
N PHE A 86 -8.33 3.14 4.81
CA PHE A 86 -8.98 1.89 4.42
C PHE A 86 -7.98 0.85 3.92
N HIS A 87 -6.90 1.27 3.26
CA HIS A 87 -5.78 0.43 2.84
C HIS A 87 -5.28 -0.48 3.99
N SER A 88 -4.77 0.10 5.07
CA SER A 88 -4.24 -0.68 6.21
C SER A 88 -5.33 -1.46 6.94
N ALA A 89 -6.58 -0.99 6.91
CA ALA A 89 -7.69 -1.71 7.53
C ALA A 89 -8.05 -3.01 6.79
N ILE A 90 -8.01 -3.02 5.46
CA ILE A 90 -8.28 -4.26 4.71
C ILE A 90 -7.07 -5.19 4.71
N GLU A 91 -5.86 -4.64 4.61
CA GLU A 91 -4.60 -5.38 4.63
C GLU A 91 -4.51 -6.28 5.88
N THR A 92 -4.74 -5.67 7.05
CA THR A 92 -4.65 -6.35 8.35
C THR A 92 -5.79 -7.33 8.66
N ASN A 93 -6.91 -7.26 7.94
CA ASN A 93 -8.10 -8.04 8.28
C ASN A 93 -8.49 -9.08 7.22
N PHE A 94 -8.14 -8.88 5.94
CA PHE A 94 -8.62 -9.73 4.84
C PHE A 94 -7.71 -9.69 3.59
N VAL A 95 -6.54 -10.32 3.69
CA VAL A 95 -5.51 -10.34 2.62
C VAL A 95 -6.00 -10.79 1.24
N PRO A 96 -6.85 -11.84 1.10
CA PRO A 96 -7.32 -12.23 -0.24
C PRO A 96 -8.11 -11.12 -0.96
N VAL A 97 -8.82 -10.28 -0.20
CA VAL A 97 -9.57 -9.15 -0.74
C VAL A 97 -8.64 -7.95 -0.98
N TYR A 98 -7.65 -7.73 -0.11
CA TYR A 98 -6.58 -6.75 -0.33
C TYR A 98 -5.83 -6.99 -1.65
N ALA A 99 -5.41 -8.22 -1.93
CA ALA A 99 -4.77 -8.59 -3.20
C ALA A 99 -5.70 -8.35 -4.40
N SER A 100 -7.00 -8.61 -4.24
CA SER A 100 -7.99 -8.34 -5.30
C SER A 100 -8.15 -6.84 -5.61
N ILE A 101 -8.02 -5.98 -4.60
CA ILE A 101 -8.03 -4.51 -4.76
C ILE A 101 -6.80 -4.07 -5.56
N TRP A 102 -5.60 -4.50 -5.15
CA TRP A 102 -4.35 -4.25 -5.88
C TRP A 102 -4.42 -4.70 -7.34
N GLN A 103 -4.96 -5.89 -7.60
CA GLN A 103 -5.18 -6.38 -8.97
C GLN A 103 -6.13 -5.50 -9.77
N GLY A 104 -7.18 -4.96 -9.14
CA GLY A 104 -8.08 -4.00 -9.77
C GLY A 104 -7.39 -2.68 -10.12
N ILE A 105 -6.62 -2.12 -9.18
CA ILE A 105 -5.84 -0.88 -9.34
C ILE A 105 -4.87 -1.02 -10.51
N TYR A 106 -4.02 -2.05 -10.48
CA TYR A 106 -3.06 -2.31 -11.55
C TYR A 106 -3.75 -2.71 -12.86
N GLY A 107 -4.92 -3.33 -12.81
CA GLY A 107 -5.74 -3.60 -13.99
C GLY A 107 -6.12 -2.32 -14.72
N VAL A 108 -6.58 -1.29 -14.00
CA VAL A 108 -6.88 0.03 -14.58
C VAL A 108 -5.61 0.71 -15.08
N LYS A 109 -4.58 0.78 -14.23
CA LYS A 109 -3.30 1.42 -14.55
C LYS A 109 -2.69 0.86 -15.82
N MET A 110 -2.49 -0.46 -15.89
CA MET A 110 -1.90 -1.11 -17.05
C MET A 110 -2.78 -1.00 -18.30
N ALA A 111 -4.11 -0.96 -18.17
CA ALA A 111 -4.98 -0.74 -19.32
C ALA A 111 -4.80 0.67 -19.90
N ILE A 112 -4.64 1.69 -19.05
CA ILE A 112 -4.34 3.07 -19.46
C ILE A 112 -2.93 3.15 -20.08
N ASP A 113 -1.92 2.64 -19.39
CA ASP A 113 -0.51 2.71 -19.83
C ASP A 113 -0.29 2.04 -21.18
N ASN A 114 -0.97 0.91 -21.40
CA ASN A 114 -0.92 0.17 -22.66
C ASN A 114 -1.89 0.68 -23.73
N ASN A 115 -2.51 1.86 -23.53
CA ASN A 115 -3.47 2.48 -24.46
C ASN A 115 -4.60 1.53 -24.90
N LYS A 116 -5.14 0.73 -23.97
CA LYS A 116 -6.25 -0.19 -24.25
C LYS A 116 -7.54 0.57 -24.57
N PRO A 117 -8.48 -0.03 -25.32
CA PRO A 117 -9.78 0.59 -25.58
C PRO A 117 -10.47 1.07 -24.29
N ALA A 118 -11.15 2.22 -24.33
CA ALA A 118 -11.82 2.80 -23.16
C ALA A 118 -12.78 1.81 -22.46
N GLN A 119 -13.44 0.95 -23.23
CA GLN A 119 -14.30 -0.09 -22.68
C GLN A 119 -13.54 -1.14 -21.85
N GLU A 120 -12.31 -1.50 -22.24
CA GLU A 120 -11.47 -2.41 -21.46
C GLU A 120 -11.04 -1.75 -20.15
N VAL A 121 -10.66 -0.47 -20.18
CA VAL A 121 -10.34 0.30 -18.96
C VAL A 121 -11.55 0.36 -18.03
N ARG A 122 -12.76 0.59 -18.56
CA ARG A 122 -14.02 0.56 -17.79
C ARG A 122 -14.31 -0.80 -17.16
N ASN A 123 -13.98 -1.89 -17.84
CA ASN A 123 -14.16 -3.23 -17.28
C ASN A 123 -13.20 -3.46 -16.09
N GLN A 124 -11.96 -2.99 -16.19
CA GLN A 124 -11.00 -3.04 -15.07
C GLN A 124 -11.46 -2.16 -13.90
N GLN A 125 -11.96 -0.95 -14.18
CA GLN A 125 -12.54 -0.08 -13.15
C GLN A 125 -13.69 -0.77 -12.42
N LYS A 126 -14.58 -1.45 -13.16
CA LYS A 126 -15.69 -2.19 -12.55
C LYS A 126 -15.19 -3.30 -11.62
N ALA A 127 -14.16 -4.04 -12.03
CA ALA A 127 -13.55 -5.08 -11.21
C ALA A 127 -12.92 -4.49 -9.93
N MET A 128 -12.19 -3.37 -10.06
CA MET A 128 -11.63 -2.63 -8.93
C MET A 128 -12.72 -2.17 -7.96
N ASN A 129 -13.81 -1.56 -8.46
CA ASN A 129 -14.92 -1.11 -7.63
C ASN A 129 -15.56 -2.28 -6.86
N ILE A 130 -15.74 -3.43 -7.50
CA ILE A 130 -16.26 -4.64 -6.83
C ILE A 130 -15.34 -5.06 -5.69
N ALA A 131 -14.02 -5.10 -5.92
CA ALA A 131 -13.04 -5.45 -4.90
C ALA A 131 -13.04 -4.48 -3.71
N LEU A 132 -13.11 -3.16 -3.98
CA LEU A 132 -13.21 -2.14 -2.94
C LEU A 132 -14.47 -2.31 -2.07
N TRP A 133 -15.63 -2.54 -2.70
CA TRP A 133 -16.88 -2.77 -1.96
C TRP A 133 -16.87 -4.09 -1.17
N GLN A 134 -16.27 -5.14 -1.72
CA GLN A 134 -16.04 -6.39 -0.99
C GLN A 134 -15.12 -6.18 0.20
N GLY A 135 -14.04 -5.41 0.05
CA GLY A 135 -13.14 -5.06 1.13
C GLY A 135 -13.85 -4.28 2.23
N LEU A 136 -14.67 -3.30 1.89
CA LEU A 136 -15.48 -2.57 2.88
C LEU A 136 -16.44 -3.49 3.62
N GLY A 137 -17.04 -4.46 2.91
CA GLY A 137 -17.87 -5.50 3.52
C GLY A 137 -17.09 -6.37 4.52
N ALA A 138 -15.86 -6.78 4.16
CA ALA A 138 -14.97 -7.55 5.01
C ALA A 138 -14.56 -6.77 6.27
N VAL A 139 -14.18 -5.49 6.13
CA VAL A 139 -13.86 -4.62 7.28
C VAL A 139 -15.08 -4.42 8.20
N LYS A 140 -16.29 -4.24 7.64
CA LYS A 140 -17.52 -4.17 8.45
C LYS A 140 -17.82 -5.46 9.20
N LEU A 141 -17.48 -6.62 8.63
CA LEU A 141 -17.59 -7.90 9.32
C LEU A 141 -16.52 -8.05 10.42
N ALA A 142 -15.28 -7.70 10.11
CA ALA A 142 -14.17 -7.70 11.06
C ALA A 142 -14.45 -6.79 12.27
N ALA A 143 -14.99 -5.59 12.05
CA ALA A 143 -15.42 -4.70 13.13
C ALA A 143 -16.43 -5.37 14.10
N LYS A 144 -17.38 -6.16 13.57
CA LYS A 144 -18.33 -6.92 14.42
C LYS A 144 -17.64 -8.03 15.21
N PHE A 145 -16.59 -8.65 14.67
CA PHE A 145 -15.82 -9.66 15.38
C PHE A 145 -14.88 -9.02 16.42
N GLN A 146 -14.28 -7.88 16.11
CA GLN A 146 -13.48 -7.07 17.05
C GLN A 146 -14.31 -6.67 18.27
N GLN A 147 -15.52 -6.15 18.07
CA GLN A 147 -16.44 -5.81 19.17
C GLN A 147 -16.82 -7.00 20.08
N LYS A 148 -16.76 -8.22 19.54
CA LYS A 148 -17.04 -9.45 20.27
C LYS A 148 -15.78 -10.03 20.94
N GLY A 149 -14.63 -9.37 20.81
CA GLY A 149 -13.34 -9.88 21.30
C GLY A 149 -12.88 -11.15 20.56
N LEU A 150 -13.32 -11.34 19.31
CA LEU A 150 -12.98 -12.51 18.49
C LEU A 150 -11.77 -12.28 17.57
N LEU A 151 -11.23 -11.06 17.55
CA LEU A 151 -10.01 -10.72 16.81
C LEU A 151 -8.93 -10.33 17.81
N ASP A 152 -7.71 -10.80 17.56
CA ASP A 152 -6.54 -10.36 18.30
C ASP A 152 -6.26 -8.89 17.99
N THR A 153 -5.68 -8.18 18.97
CA THR A 153 -5.20 -6.81 18.75
C THR A 153 -4.05 -6.86 17.76
N VAL A 154 -4.14 -6.07 16.68
CA VAL A 154 -3.07 -5.93 15.71
C VAL A 154 -1.94 -5.18 16.40
N LYS A 155 -0.84 -5.89 16.68
CA LYS A 155 0.42 -5.28 17.09
C LYS A 155 1.19 -4.94 15.84
N ALA A 156 1.78 -3.73 15.77
CA ALA A 156 2.72 -3.38 14.73
C ALA A 156 3.82 -4.46 14.66
N THR A 157 3.93 -5.12 13.52
CA THR A 157 4.80 -6.28 13.30
C THR A 157 6.25 -5.82 13.18
N ALA A 158 6.91 -5.67 14.33
CA ALA A 158 8.33 -5.99 14.44
C ALA A 158 8.41 -7.17 15.39
N THR A 159 8.57 -8.39 14.86
CA THR A 159 8.66 -9.58 15.71
C THR A 159 9.88 -9.49 16.62
N GLU A 160 9.65 -9.59 17.92
CA GLU A 160 10.70 -9.69 18.94
C GLU A 160 11.46 -11.02 18.74
N GLY A 161 12.54 -11.00 17.95
CA GLY A 161 13.49 -12.10 17.89
C GLY A 161 14.34 -12.19 16.62
N MET A 162 13.87 -11.67 15.49
CA MET A 162 14.60 -11.71 14.21
C MET A 162 14.98 -10.29 13.76
N THR A 163 16.18 -10.12 13.20
CA THR A 163 16.54 -8.87 12.54
C THR A 163 15.72 -8.72 11.26
N GLN A 164 15.48 -7.49 10.81
CA GLN A 164 14.73 -7.24 9.56
C GLN A 164 15.47 -7.85 8.36
N SER A 165 16.80 -7.88 8.41
CA SER A 165 17.65 -8.56 7.43
C SER A 165 17.41 -10.08 7.37
N ALA A 166 17.16 -10.73 8.52
CA ALA A 166 16.82 -12.15 8.57
C ALA A 166 15.38 -12.42 8.12
N THR A 167 14.46 -11.47 8.33
CA THR A 167 13.09 -11.54 7.78
C THR A 167 13.10 -11.62 6.26
N ILE A 168 13.99 -10.88 5.57
CA ILE A 168 14.13 -10.97 4.12
C ILE A 168 14.54 -12.37 3.65
N ASP A 169 15.43 -13.06 4.37
CA ASP A 169 15.84 -14.43 4.02
C ASP A 169 14.66 -15.42 4.15
N GLU A 170 13.86 -15.28 5.21
CA GLU A 170 12.65 -16.11 5.39
C GLU A 170 11.62 -15.84 4.28
N ILE A 171 11.45 -14.58 3.86
CA ILE A 171 10.58 -14.23 2.72
C ILE A 171 11.03 -14.99 1.46
N LYS A 172 12.33 -14.97 1.14
CA LYS A 172 12.87 -15.69 -0.02
C LYS A 172 12.61 -17.19 0.07
N HIS A 173 12.82 -17.80 1.23
CA HIS A 173 12.53 -19.22 1.46
C HIS A 173 11.04 -19.56 1.27
N LYS A 174 10.12 -18.69 1.72
CA LYS A 174 8.69 -18.91 1.47
C LYS A 174 8.34 -18.77 -0.01
N LEU A 175 8.96 -17.82 -0.74
CA LEU A 175 8.79 -17.72 -2.19
C LEU A 175 9.30 -18.97 -2.93
N ASP A 176 10.39 -19.61 -2.48
CA ASP A 176 10.82 -20.90 -3.02
C ASP A 176 9.76 -22.00 -2.79
N ARG A 177 9.11 -21.98 -1.62
CA ARG A 177 7.98 -22.88 -1.34
C ARG A 177 6.78 -22.63 -2.25
N VAL A 178 6.52 -21.40 -2.68
CA VAL A 178 5.46 -21.09 -3.65
C VAL A 178 5.72 -21.84 -4.96
N VAL A 179 6.96 -21.79 -5.49
CA VAL A 179 7.33 -22.52 -6.71
C VAL A 179 7.15 -24.03 -6.53
N ALA A 180 7.56 -24.56 -5.37
CA ALA A 180 7.40 -25.98 -5.06
C ALA A 180 5.91 -26.39 -5.01
N LYS A 181 5.07 -25.61 -4.32
CA LYS A 181 3.62 -25.87 -4.24
C LYS A 181 2.91 -25.76 -5.57
N PHE A 182 3.31 -24.81 -6.40
CA PHE A 182 2.82 -24.74 -7.77
C PHE A 182 3.24 -25.97 -8.59
N ALA A 183 4.47 -26.45 -8.45
CA ALA A 183 4.93 -27.68 -9.11
C ALA A 183 4.17 -28.94 -8.65
N GLU A 184 3.72 -28.96 -7.40
CA GLU A 184 2.82 -29.98 -6.84
C GLU A 184 1.36 -29.83 -7.32
N ARG A 185 1.05 -28.82 -8.13
CA ARG A 185 -0.31 -28.42 -8.57
C ARG A 185 -1.23 -27.97 -7.44
N LEU A 186 -0.66 -27.52 -6.33
CA LEU A 186 -1.37 -26.98 -5.17
C LEU A 186 -1.44 -25.45 -5.29
N ASN A 187 -2.18 -24.98 -6.30
CA ASN A 187 -2.23 -23.55 -6.65
C ASN A 187 -2.84 -22.68 -5.55
N GLU A 188 -3.83 -23.20 -4.82
CA GLU A 188 -4.46 -22.51 -3.68
C GLU A 188 -3.46 -22.35 -2.53
N GLU A 189 -2.76 -23.43 -2.15
CA GLU A 189 -1.69 -23.36 -1.13
C GLU A 189 -0.54 -22.43 -1.57
N ALA A 190 -0.15 -22.47 -2.85
CA ALA A 190 0.88 -21.58 -3.38
C ALA A 190 0.45 -20.10 -3.25
N THR A 191 -0.82 -19.81 -3.53
CA THR A 191 -1.39 -18.46 -3.41
C THR A 191 -1.49 -18.03 -1.94
N GLU A 192 -1.91 -18.91 -1.05
CA GLU A 192 -1.96 -18.67 0.40
C GLU A 192 -0.57 -18.35 0.96
N ILE A 193 0.47 -19.10 0.57
CA ILE A 193 1.85 -18.81 0.99
C ILE A 193 2.29 -17.41 0.56
N VAL A 194 1.93 -16.96 -0.66
CA VAL A 194 2.27 -15.59 -1.12
C VAL A 194 1.62 -14.55 -0.20
N HIS A 195 0.33 -14.71 0.08
CA HIS A 195 -0.44 -13.81 0.93
C HIS A 195 0.08 -13.77 2.38
N ASP A 196 0.34 -14.94 2.96
CA ASP A 196 0.89 -15.06 4.32
C ASP A 196 2.30 -14.49 4.43
N THR A 197 3.11 -14.65 3.38
CA THR A 197 4.48 -14.11 3.34
C THR A 197 4.47 -12.60 3.30
N TYR A 198 3.57 -12.01 2.51
CA TYR A 198 3.39 -10.57 2.46
C TYR A 198 3.00 -10.03 3.85
N LEU A 199 1.88 -10.53 4.40
CA LEU A 199 1.30 -10.01 5.64
C LEU A 199 2.25 -10.19 6.83
N HIS A 200 2.75 -11.40 7.05
CA HIS A 200 3.43 -11.70 8.31
C HIS A 200 4.92 -11.35 8.30
N LEU A 201 5.51 -11.08 7.12
CA LEU A 201 6.95 -10.84 7.00
C LEU A 201 7.29 -9.57 6.25
N PHE A 202 6.69 -9.34 5.07
CA PHE A 202 7.05 -8.18 4.25
C PHE A 202 6.63 -6.87 4.92
N GLU A 203 5.44 -6.81 5.53
CA GLU A 203 5.01 -5.65 6.32
C GLU A 203 6.04 -5.28 7.41
N GLY A 204 6.64 -6.29 8.05
CA GLY A 204 7.56 -6.06 9.16
C GLY A 204 8.92 -5.47 8.76
N VAL A 205 9.23 -5.43 7.47
CA VAL A 205 10.43 -4.78 6.92
C VAL A 205 10.10 -3.50 6.15
N GLU A 206 8.85 -3.31 5.77
CA GLU A 206 8.40 -2.24 4.87
C GLU A 206 8.72 -0.84 5.42
N GLY A 207 8.38 -0.58 6.69
CA GLY A 207 8.58 0.74 7.29
C GLY A 207 10.05 1.19 7.32
N THR A 208 11.00 0.26 7.47
CA THR A 208 12.43 0.60 7.33
C THR A 208 12.83 0.73 5.87
N LEU A 209 12.26 -0.08 4.99
CA LEU A 209 12.63 -0.12 3.59
C LEU A 209 12.12 1.10 2.81
N ILE A 210 10.93 1.61 3.13
CA ILE A 210 10.33 2.77 2.48
C ILE A 210 11.13 4.06 2.74
N GLU A 211 11.72 4.19 3.94
CA GLU A 211 12.64 5.29 4.27
C GLU A 211 13.90 5.27 3.40
N GLN A 212 14.29 4.09 2.89
CA GLN A 212 15.50 3.92 2.08
C GLN A 212 15.20 3.96 0.58
N ASP A 213 14.12 3.32 0.13
CA ASP A 213 13.71 3.23 -1.28
C ASP A 213 12.23 2.87 -1.42
N ALA A 214 11.36 3.90 -1.41
CA ALA A 214 9.91 3.73 -1.59
C ALA A 214 9.54 3.06 -2.93
N LYS A 215 10.31 3.30 -4.00
CA LYS A 215 10.04 2.67 -5.30
C LYS A 215 10.30 1.17 -5.28
N LEU A 216 11.29 0.73 -4.52
CA LEU A 216 11.56 -0.70 -4.34
C LEU A 216 10.42 -1.38 -3.57
N VAL A 217 9.84 -0.70 -2.58
CA VAL A 217 8.67 -1.19 -1.84
C VAL A 217 7.48 -1.37 -2.78
N GLU A 218 7.07 -0.31 -3.50
CA GLU A 218 5.94 -0.34 -4.43
C GLU A 218 6.06 -1.50 -5.45
N VAL A 219 7.26 -1.71 -6.00
CA VAL A 219 7.49 -2.79 -6.97
C VAL A 219 7.39 -4.17 -6.29
N LEU A 220 7.89 -4.33 -5.07
CA LEU A 220 7.75 -5.59 -4.32
C LEU A 220 6.30 -5.86 -3.93
N GLU A 221 5.55 -4.84 -3.52
CA GLU A 221 4.11 -4.97 -3.22
C GLU A 221 3.32 -5.38 -4.46
N LYS A 222 3.62 -4.79 -5.62
CA LYS A 222 3.05 -5.22 -6.90
C LYS A 222 3.37 -6.68 -7.18
N ASP A 223 4.60 -7.11 -6.94
CA ASP A 223 5.00 -8.49 -7.19
C ASP A 223 4.25 -9.47 -6.28
N PHE A 224 4.12 -9.16 -4.99
CA PHE A 224 3.37 -9.96 -4.02
C PHE A 224 1.87 -10.00 -4.30
N ASN A 225 1.26 -8.85 -4.61
CA ASN A 225 -0.20 -8.73 -4.64
C ASN A 225 -0.79 -8.91 -6.05
N VAL A 226 0.03 -8.75 -7.10
CA VAL A 226 -0.42 -8.78 -8.50
C VAL A 226 0.38 -9.77 -9.33
N THR A 227 1.68 -9.51 -9.55
CA THR A 227 2.48 -10.26 -10.53
C THR A 227 2.50 -11.75 -10.22
N LEU A 228 2.92 -12.14 -9.02
CA LEU A 228 3.05 -13.54 -8.64
C LEU A 228 1.70 -14.26 -8.53
N PRO A 229 0.65 -13.72 -7.86
CA PRO A 229 -0.67 -14.34 -7.85
C PRO A 229 -1.28 -14.55 -9.24
N GLN A 230 -1.15 -13.57 -10.14
CA GLN A 230 -1.65 -13.70 -11.52
C GLN A 230 -0.87 -14.76 -12.30
N THR A 231 0.45 -14.82 -12.12
CA THR A 231 1.28 -15.86 -12.73
C THR A 231 0.88 -17.24 -12.19
N ILE A 232 0.72 -17.44 -10.89
CA ILE A 232 0.24 -18.72 -10.33
C ILE A 232 -1.12 -19.12 -10.94
N LYS A 233 -2.03 -18.17 -11.12
CA LYS A 233 -3.37 -18.43 -11.67
C LYS A 233 -3.36 -18.78 -13.16
N SER A 234 -2.45 -18.20 -13.93
CA SER A 234 -2.47 -18.25 -15.40
C SER A 234 -1.32 -19.03 -16.04
N ALA A 235 -0.28 -19.34 -15.27
CA ALA A 235 0.93 -19.99 -15.74
C ALA A 235 0.62 -21.37 -16.30
N LYS A 236 1.33 -21.69 -17.39
CA LYS A 236 1.27 -22.98 -18.05
C LYS A 236 2.43 -23.88 -17.65
N SER A 237 3.45 -23.31 -17.00
CA SER A 237 4.65 -24.04 -16.57
C SER A 237 5.18 -23.53 -15.22
N VAL A 238 5.93 -24.41 -14.54
CA VAL A 238 6.64 -24.05 -13.30
C VAL A 238 7.71 -22.99 -13.55
N ASP A 239 8.29 -22.97 -14.74
CA ASP A 239 9.36 -22.04 -15.10
C ASP A 239 8.86 -20.59 -15.09
N GLU A 240 7.65 -20.34 -15.60
CA GLU A 240 7.03 -18.99 -15.56
C GLU A 240 6.87 -18.46 -14.12
N VAL A 241 6.46 -19.31 -13.17
CA VAL A 241 6.36 -18.94 -11.75
C VAL A 241 7.75 -18.75 -11.14
N ARG A 242 8.71 -19.62 -11.48
CA ARG A 242 10.08 -19.55 -10.98
C ARG A 242 10.78 -18.26 -11.43
N ASP A 243 10.55 -17.82 -12.67
CA ASP A 243 11.15 -16.61 -13.20
C ASP A 243 10.68 -15.37 -12.43
N VAL A 244 9.38 -15.27 -12.11
CA VAL A 244 8.85 -14.20 -11.26
C VAL A 244 9.47 -14.24 -9.86
N VAL A 245 9.54 -15.43 -9.24
CA VAL A 245 10.16 -15.58 -7.92
C VAL A 245 11.65 -15.22 -7.93
N SER A 246 12.38 -15.57 -8.98
CA SER A 246 13.80 -15.20 -9.15
C SER A 246 14.00 -13.68 -9.28
N ASP A 247 13.10 -13.00 -9.99
CA ASP A 247 13.11 -11.55 -10.11
C ASP A 247 12.78 -10.88 -8.75
N MET A 248 11.82 -11.43 -8.00
CA MET A 248 11.54 -11.00 -6.62
C MET A 248 12.75 -11.20 -5.70
N HIS A 249 13.45 -12.34 -5.80
CA HIS A 249 14.68 -12.60 -5.03
C HIS A 249 15.74 -11.53 -5.26
N THR A 250 15.92 -11.09 -6.50
CA THR A 250 16.89 -10.03 -6.83
C THR A 250 16.52 -8.71 -6.16
N LYS A 251 15.23 -8.35 -6.13
CA LYS A 251 14.74 -7.15 -5.44
C LYS A 251 14.88 -7.27 -3.93
N LEU A 252 14.61 -8.46 -3.37
CA LEU A 252 14.79 -8.75 -1.95
C LEU A 252 16.26 -8.71 -1.52
N ASP A 253 17.20 -9.14 -2.36
CA ASP A 253 18.64 -9.00 -2.08
C ASP A 253 19.07 -7.53 -1.98
N ARG A 254 18.51 -6.68 -2.85
CA ARG A 254 18.68 -5.23 -2.74
C ARG A 254 18.05 -4.69 -1.47
N ALA A 255 16.84 -5.12 -1.12
CA ALA A 255 16.14 -4.72 0.10
C ALA A 255 16.95 -5.06 1.35
N LYS A 256 17.46 -6.29 1.44
CA LYS A 256 18.34 -6.75 2.52
C LYS A 256 19.57 -5.86 2.67
N THR A 257 20.22 -5.51 1.57
CA THR A 257 21.39 -4.62 1.58
C THR A 257 21.06 -3.24 2.15
N LEU A 258 19.89 -2.68 1.83
CA LEU A 258 19.44 -1.39 2.36
C LEU A 258 19.12 -1.48 3.86
N ILE A 259 18.42 -2.51 4.28
CA ILE A 259 18.08 -2.77 5.68
C ILE A 259 19.33 -2.96 6.52
N GLU A 260 20.29 -3.78 6.08
CA GLU A 260 21.55 -3.99 6.81
C GLU A 260 22.35 -2.69 6.98
N LYS A 261 22.31 -1.79 5.99
CA LYS A 261 22.93 -0.45 6.10
C LYS A 261 22.19 0.39 7.13
N ALA A 262 20.87 0.42 7.10
CA ALA A 262 20.05 1.16 8.07
C ALA A 262 20.20 0.61 9.51
N GLU A 263 20.31 -0.71 9.69
CA GLU A 263 20.57 -1.37 10.97
C GLU A 263 21.95 -0.99 11.54
N LYS A 264 22.99 -0.90 10.70
CA LYS A 264 24.34 -0.47 11.12
C LYS A 264 24.36 1.00 11.53
N SER A 265 23.79 1.88 10.70
CA SER A 265 23.71 3.32 11.01
C SER A 265 22.96 3.61 12.31
N ARG A 266 21.93 2.82 12.67
CA ARG A 266 21.24 2.95 13.96
C ARG A 266 22.12 2.56 15.13
N LYS A 267 22.94 1.51 15.01
CA LYS A 267 23.85 1.05 16.08
C LYS A 267 25.02 2.01 16.35
N ASP A 268 25.42 2.81 15.37
CA ASP A 268 26.52 3.78 15.52
C ASP A 268 26.11 5.10 16.20
N VAL A 269 24.80 5.35 16.35
CA VAL A 269 24.24 6.58 16.93
C VAL A 269 23.94 6.42 18.44
N PHE A 270 23.91 5.19 18.95
CA PHE A 270 23.70 4.85 20.36
C PHE A 270 24.98 4.34 21.01
#